data_AF-A0AAW4LBS0-F1
#
_entry.id   AF-A0AAW4LBS0-F1
#
_cell.length_a   1.000
_cell.length_b   1.000
_cell.length_c   1.000
_cell.angle_alpha   90.00
_cell.angle_beta   90.00
_cell.angle_gamma   90.00
#
_symmetry.space_group_name_H-M   'P 1'
#
loop_
_entity.id
_entity.type
_entity.pdbx_description
1 polymer ?
#
loop_
_entity_poly.entity_id
_entity_poly.type
_entity_poly.pdbx_seq_one_letter_code
_entity_poly.pdbx_strand_id
1 'polypeptide(L)'
;MSGCVSHKEYRTAHKTCIVKQQETLCESSSQEQHDGYLLNFVEFDDQGLLWDREQLTNVVNTLRSQEYLDSGVIMIVFVHGWQHNASFDDPNVIEFRKMLRRVHKLEYLAAKQEKRSTRKVAGIFASWRGRSVPGDVISNLTFWDRKNVANTVGHGAVTELLLQLENVQIAHFDADKKKGKHNGQTRLILVGHSFGGQIVYSALSQVLLDRFLDLEGEPPQTFGDLVILVNPAFEAGRYAPLRDASLQRKYPAGQLPLVTIFTSKNDGATGTAFPIGRWFSTMFEQTRDDVEEKANRTAIGHFKPFVSHSLTWEKEASALTVPIAEDKKRSLEDESIELKHIENDLSALPALQKEWSQKSSQNGWALDFGNVKLTHLKTTDPLNPFYNVEVDSAIIDGHSGIWKPEFANFLRQFIVFSVLVTENSSETGNTGLHKE
;
A
#
# COMPACT_ATOMS: atom_id res chain seq x y z
N MET A 1 5.77 -23.22 18.16
CA MET A 1 7.02 -23.76 17.59
C MET A 1 7.33 -22.95 16.34
N SER A 2 8.33 -22.07 16.40
CA SER A 2 8.69 -21.17 15.29
C SER A 2 9.67 -21.93 14.39
N GLY A 3 9.13 -22.62 13.37
CA GLY A 3 9.91 -23.38 12.38
C GLY A 3 10.54 -22.47 11.32
N CYS A 4 11.68 -22.89 10.78
CA CYS A 4 12.37 -22.23 9.67
C CYS A 4 11.43 -21.95 8.48
N VAL A 5 11.66 -20.88 7.71
CA VAL A 5 11.09 -20.75 6.36
C VAL A 5 11.98 -21.58 5.44
N SER A 6 11.43 -22.67 4.91
CA SER A 6 12.12 -23.52 3.94
C SER A 6 12.47 -22.73 2.66
N HIS A 7 13.65 -22.98 2.08
CA HIS A 7 14.01 -22.47 0.75
C HIS A 7 13.24 -23.24 -0.32
N LYS A 8 11.97 -22.91 -0.47
CA LYS A 8 11.05 -23.51 -1.44
C LYS A 8 10.02 -22.48 -1.87
N GLU A 9 9.43 -22.74 -3.01
CA GLU A 9 8.15 -22.17 -3.40
C GLU A 9 7.03 -22.71 -2.50
N TYR A 10 6.06 -21.86 -2.17
CA TYR A 10 4.88 -22.25 -1.43
C TYR A 10 3.68 -22.51 -2.34
N ARG A 11 3.55 -21.75 -3.44
CA ARG A 11 2.38 -21.74 -4.33
C ARG A 11 2.70 -22.32 -5.71
N THR A 12 3.01 -23.61 -5.72
CA THR A 12 3.49 -24.36 -6.89
C THR A 12 2.41 -24.76 -7.90
N ALA A 13 1.12 -24.65 -7.57
CA ALA A 13 0.03 -25.02 -8.47
C ALA A 13 -0.52 -23.78 -9.20
N HIS A 14 -0.37 -23.74 -10.52
CA HIS A 14 -0.75 -22.58 -11.33
C HIS A 14 -2.23 -22.54 -11.75
N LYS A 15 -2.98 -23.62 -11.50
CA LYS A 15 -4.42 -23.65 -11.77
C LYS A 15 -5.16 -22.83 -10.72
N THR A 16 -6.06 -21.95 -11.16
CA THR A 16 -6.95 -21.21 -10.26
C THR A 16 -7.76 -22.17 -9.40
N CYS A 17 -7.59 -22.05 -8.08
CA CYS A 17 -8.35 -22.80 -7.10
C CYS A 17 -9.60 -22.01 -6.70
N ILE A 18 -10.79 -22.63 -6.80
CA ILE A 18 -12.04 -22.00 -6.37
C ILE A 18 -12.25 -22.31 -4.89
N VAL A 19 -12.20 -21.28 -4.05
CA VAL A 19 -12.37 -21.41 -2.61
C VAL A 19 -13.86 -21.56 -2.29
N LYS A 20 -14.33 -22.81 -2.13
CA LYS A 20 -15.69 -23.14 -1.65
C LYS A 20 -15.60 -24.05 -0.44
N GLN A 21 -15.96 -23.54 0.75
CA GLN A 21 -16.22 -24.25 2.03
C GLN A 21 -15.18 -25.28 2.56
N GLN A 22 -14.14 -25.65 1.81
CA GLN A 22 -12.99 -26.46 2.24
C GLN A 22 -11.70 -25.79 1.75
N GLU A 23 -11.09 -25.00 2.64
CA GLU A 23 -9.90 -24.17 2.39
C GLU A 23 -8.63 -24.97 2.05
N THR A 24 -8.55 -26.23 2.45
CA THR A 24 -7.36 -27.09 2.31
C THR A 24 -6.97 -27.41 0.86
N LEU A 25 -7.86 -27.22 -0.12
CA LEU A 25 -7.56 -27.51 -1.53
C LEU A 25 -6.75 -26.41 -2.22
N CYS A 26 -6.64 -25.21 -1.64
CA CYS A 26 -5.99 -24.07 -2.27
C CYS A 26 -4.60 -23.75 -1.68
N GLU A 27 -4.09 -24.56 -0.76
CA GLU A 27 -2.84 -24.30 -0.02
C GLU A 27 -1.63 -24.07 -0.93
N SER A 28 -1.49 -24.88 -2.00
CA SER A 28 -0.40 -24.76 -2.96
C SER A 28 -0.75 -23.91 -4.18
N SER A 29 -1.95 -23.34 -4.27
CA SER A 29 -2.40 -22.62 -5.47
C SER A 29 -1.82 -21.20 -5.54
N SER A 30 -1.26 -20.82 -6.69
CA SER A 30 -0.80 -19.45 -6.95
C SER A 30 -1.94 -18.49 -7.28
N GLN A 31 -3.16 -19.01 -7.49
CA GLN A 31 -4.37 -18.22 -7.66
C GLN A 31 -5.53 -18.81 -6.84
N GLU A 32 -6.13 -17.98 -6.00
CA GLU A 32 -7.31 -18.30 -5.19
C GLU A 32 -8.49 -17.43 -5.66
N GLN A 33 -9.49 -18.06 -6.25
CA GLN A 33 -10.76 -17.41 -6.58
C GLN A 33 -11.70 -17.51 -5.37
N HIS A 34 -11.95 -16.36 -4.74
CA HIS A 34 -12.91 -16.20 -3.65
C HIS A 34 -14.23 -15.63 -4.17
N ASP A 35 -15.25 -15.63 -3.32
CA ASP A 35 -16.48 -14.89 -3.61
C ASP A 35 -16.18 -13.38 -3.56
N GLY A 36 -16.16 -12.75 -4.74
CA GLY A 36 -15.96 -11.32 -4.90
C GLY A 36 -14.54 -10.82 -5.21
N TYR A 37 -13.49 -11.63 -5.00
CA TYR A 37 -12.11 -11.23 -5.32
C TYR A 37 -11.24 -12.40 -5.78
N LEU A 38 -10.19 -12.08 -6.53
CA LEU A 38 -9.11 -13.00 -6.90
C LEU A 38 -7.87 -12.64 -6.09
N LEU A 39 -7.25 -13.63 -5.45
CA LEU A 39 -5.94 -13.47 -4.80
C LEU A 39 -4.89 -14.22 -5.60
N ASN A 40 -3.83 -13.54 -5.99
CA ASN A 40 -2.71 -14.09 -6.72
C ASN A 40 -1.44 -14.03 -5.86
N PHE A 41 -0.56 -15.01 -6.04
CA PHE A 41 0.75 -15.06 -5.41
C PHE A 41 1.83 -14.95 -6.48
N VAL A 42 2.82 -14.11 -6.23
CA VAL A 42 4.04 -14.02 -7.04
C VAL A 42 5.22 -14.10 -6.08
N GLU A 43 5.97 -15.19 -6.17
CA GLU A 43 7.08 -15.52 -5.29
C GLU A 43 8.42 -15.16 -5.93
N PHE A 44 9.32 -14.62 -5.11
CA PHE A 44 10.65 -14.18 -5.49
C PHE A 44 11.70 -14.90 -4.66
N ASP A 45 12.81 -15.26 -5.31
CA ASP A 45 13.95 -15.83 -4.63
C ASP A 45 14.82 -14.75 -3.93
N ASP A 46 15.85 -15.22 -3.22
CA ASP A 46 16.79 -14.34 -2.51
C ASP A 46 17.66 -13.48 -3.43
N GLN A 47 17.71 -13.79 -4.73
CA GLN A 47 18.46 -13.03 -5.74
C GLN A 47 17.58 -11.98 -6.44
N GLY A 48 16.29 -11.88 -6.05
CA GLY A 48 15.36 -10.97 -6.67
C GLY A 48 14.82 -11.46 -8.01
N LEU A 49 14.94 -12.75 -8.32
CA LEU A 49 14.33 -13.34 -9.50
C LEU A 49 12.96 -13.91 -9.16
N LEU A 50 12.10 -14.07 -10.16
CA LEU A 50 10.85 -14.83 -10.01
C LEU A 50 11.21 -16.28 -9.68
N TRP A 51 10.52 -16.84 -8.70
CA TRP A 51 10.64 -18.27 -8.42
C TRP A 51 10.07 -19.09 -9.57
N ASP A 52 8.89 -18.70 -10.06
CA ASP A 52 8.29 -19.22 -11.28
C ASP A 52 7.68 -18.08 -12.11
N ARG A 53 8.05 -18.04 -13.39
CA ARG A 53 7.56 -17.06 -14.35
C ARG A 53 6.06 -17.22 -14.62
N GLU A 54 5.54 -18.44 -14.54
CA GLU A 54 4.13 -18.76 -14.81
C GLU A 54 3.21 -18.05 -13.82
N GLN A 55 3.64 -17.85 -12.57
CA GLN A 55 2.89 -17.08 -11.57
C GLN A 55 2.60 -15.66 -12.08
N LEU A 56 3.64 -14.90 -12.48
CA LEU A 56 3.49 -13.55 -13.03
C LEU A 56 2.64 -13.55 -14.32
N THR A 57 2.94 -14.47 -15.23
CA THR A 57 2.24 -14.57 -16.52
C THR A 57 0.74 -14.81 -16.32
N ASN A 58 0.35 -15.67 -15.37
CA ASN A 58 -1.06 -15.93 -15.08
C ASN A 58 -1.76 -14.72 -14.50
N VAL A 59 -1.13 -13.97 -13.59
CA VAL A 59 -1.69 -12.70 -13.09
C VAL A 59 -1.98 -11.74 -14.24
N VAL A 60 -0.98 -11.47 -15.09
CA VAL A 60 -1.11 -10.52 -16.19
C VAL A 60 -2.17 -10.99 -17.21
N ASN A 61 -2.19 -12.26 -17.56
CA ASN A 61 -3.16 -12.83 -18.50
C ASN A 61 -4.59 -12.76 -17.96
N THR A 62 -4.80 -13.11 -16.69
CA THR A 62 -6.13 -13.03 -16.06
C THR A 62 -6.63 -11.58 -16.04
N LEU A 63 -5.78 -10.64 -15.62
CA LEU A 63 -6.17 -9.23 -15.52
C LEU A 63 -6.35 -8.54 -16.88
N ARG A 64 -5.80 -9.09 -17.97
CA ARG A 64 -6.05 -8.65 -19.35
C ARG A 64 -7.18 -9.39 -20.06
N SER A 65 -7.83 -10.34 -19.39
CA SER A 65 -8.98 -11.03 -19.97
C SER A 65 -10.14 -10.06 -20.21
N GLN A 66 -10.99 -10.39 -21.19
CA GLN A 66 -12.14 -9.55 -21.55
C GLN A 66 -13.07 -9.29 -20.35
N GLU A 67 -13.23 -10.28 -19.47
CA GLU A 67 -14.03 -10.13 -18.24
C GLU A 67 -13.53 -8.96 -17.38
N TYR A 68 -12.22 -8.88 -17.14
CA TYR A 68 -11.62 -7.83 -16.32
C TYR A 68 -11.60 -6.48 -17.06
N LEU A 69 -11.35 -6.49 -18.37
CA LEU A 69 -11.40 -5.29 -19.23
C LEU A 69 -12.82 -4.70 -19.37
N ASP A 70 -13.87 -5.48 -19.13
CA ASP A 70 -15.26 -5.01 -19.21
C ASP A 70 -15.79 -4.49 -17.87
N SER A 71 -15.32 -5.06 -16.76
CA SER A 71 -15.74 -4.67 -15.41
C SER A 71 -14.91 -3.54 -14.80
N GLY A 72 -13.68 -3.35 -15.28
CA GLY A 72 -12.61 -2.65 -14.55
C GLY A 72 -12.12 -3.49 -13.35
N VAL A 73 -10.98 -3.09 -12.76
CA VAL A 73 -10.38 -3.81 -11.63
C VAL A 73 -9.70 -2.90 -10.62
N ILE A 74 -9.86 -3.21 -9.33
CA ILE A 74 -9.06 -2.66 -8.23
C ILE A 74 -7.96 -3.67 -7.92
N MET A 75 -6.74 -3.36 -8.36
CA MET A 75 -5.53 -4.14 -8.10
C MET A 75 -4.88 -3.65 -6.81
N ILE A 76 -4.68 -4.54 -5.85
CA ILE A 76 -3.94 -4.24 -4.62
C ILE A 76 -2.76 -5.18 -4.52
N VAL A 77 -1.56 -4.60 -4.54
CA VAL A 77 -0.31 -5.34 -4.32
C VAL A 77 0.07 -5.22 -2.86
N PHE A 78 0.38 -6.33 -2.21
CA PHE A 78 0.94 -6.34 -0.86
C PHE A 78 2.30 -7.02 -0.86
N VAL A 79 3.33 -6.29 -0.42
CA VAL A 79 4.70 -6.79 -0.23
C VAL A 79 4.98 -6.88 1.27
N HIS A 80 5.23 -8.08 1.76
CA HIS A 80 5.36 -8.35 3.19
C HIS A 80 6.78 -8.07 3.73
N GLY A 81 6.89 -7.94 5.06
CA GLY A 81 8.17 -7.82 5.78
C GLY A 81 8.91 -9.16 6.02
N TRP A 82 10.07 -9.09 6.68
CA TRP A 82 11.00 -10.23 6.82
C TRP A 82 10.51 -11.42 7.66
N GLN A 83 9.39 -11.34 8.39
CA GLN A 83 8.92 -12.47 9.20
C GLN A 83 7.91 -13.37 8.48
N HIS A 84 7.60 -13.07 7.22
CA HIS A 84 6.49 -13.66 6.49
C HIS A 84 6.95 -14.38 5.22
N ASN A 85 6.04 -15.18 4.67
CA ASN A 85 6.19 -15.88 3.39
C ASN A 85 4.80 -16.12 2.76
N ALA A 86 4.74 -16.90 1.69
CA ALA A 86 3.50 -17.19 0.95
C ALA A 86 2.68 -18.38 1.49
N SER A 87 3.00 -18.94 2.66
CA SER A 87 2.21 -20.05 3.26
C SER A 87 0.73 -19.70 3.37
N PHE A 88 -0.13 -20.70 3.20
CA PHE A 88 -1.57 -20.51 3.22
C PHE A 88 -2.10 -19.91 4.53
N ASP A 89 -1.50 -20.29 5.65
CA ASP A 89 -1.82 -19.89 7.01
C ASP A 89 -0.90 -18.78 7.56
N ASP A 90 -0.06 -18.17 6.72
CA ASP A 90 0.75 -17.03 7.14
C ASP A 90 -0.18 -15.88 7.60
N PRO A 91 0.09 -15.25 8.77
CA PRO A 91 -0.75 -14.18 9.30
C PRO A 91 -0.99 -13.02 8.31
N ASN A 92 0.01 -12.62 7.52
CA ASN A 92 -0.16 -11.56 6.53
C ASN A 92 -1.03 -12.00 5.37
N VAL A 93 -0.95 -13.27 4.96
CA VAL A 93 -1.82 -13.80 3.91
C VAL A 93 -3.28 -13.85 4.40
N ILE A 94 -3.51 -14.27 5.66
CA ILE A 94 -4.83 -14.26 6.28
C ILE A 94 -5.42 -12.85 6.34
N GLU A 95 -4.65 -11.88 6.85
CA GLU A 95 -5.11 -10.49 6.97
C GLU A 95 -5.29 -9.82 5.60
N PHE A 96 -4.45 -10.15 4.62
CA PHE A 96 -4.62 -9.67 3.25
C PHE A 96 -5.92 -10.20 2.61
N ARG A 97 -6.28 -11.47 2.81
CA ARG A 97 -7.61 -12.00 2.40
C ARG A 97 -8.76 -11.22 3.04
N LYS A 98 -8.66 -10.90 4.35
CA LYS A 98 -9.67 -10.09 5.06
C LYS A 98 -9.78 -8.69 4.45
N MET A 99 -8.66 -8.05 4.16
CA MET A 99 -8.63 -6.74 3.51
C MET A 99 -9.28 -6.77 2.12
N LEU A 100 -8.93 -7.73 1.25
CA LEU A 100 -9.52 -7.85 -0.09
C LEU A 100 -11.03 -8.08 -0.05
N ARG A 101 -11.51 -8.91 0.88
CA ARG A 101 -12.95 -9.10 1.12
C ARG A 101 -13.65 -7.79 1.48
N ARG A 102 -13.04 -6.99 2.36
CA ARG A 102 -13.59 -5.69 2.78
C ARG A 102 -13.62 -4.69 1.63
N VAL A 103 -12.55 -4.62 0.83
CA VAL A 103 -12.50 -3.77 -0.37
C VAL A 103 -13.57 -4.18 -1.37
N HIS A 104 -13.76 -5.49 -1.61
CA HIS A 104 -14.83 -5.98 -2.48
C HIS A 104 -16.21 -5.56 -2.00
N LYS A 105 -16.53 -5.75 -0.71
CA LYS A 105 -17.81 -5.32 -0.14
C LYS A 105 -18.04 -3.82 -0.31
N LEU A 106 -17.01 -3.01 -0.08
CA LEU A 106 -17.09 -1.56 -0.25
C LEU A 106 -17.34 -1.17 -1.71
N GLU A 107 -16.58 -1.74 -2.63
CA GLU A 107 -16.73 -1.50 -4.06
C GLU A 107 -18.10 -1.95 -4.58
N TYR A 108 -18.63 -3.08 -4.10
CA TYR A 108 -19.97 -3.54 -4.43
C TYR A 108 -21.06 -2.53 -4.01
N LEU A 109 -20.97 -2.02 -2.78
CA LEU A 109 -21.92 -1.04 -2.27
C LEU A 109 -21.78 0.33 -2.96
N ALA A 110 -20.55 0.80 -3.18
CA ALA A 110 -20.27 2.04 -3.91
C ALA A 110 -20.81 1.98 -5.34
N ALA A 111 -20.50 0.91 -6.08
CA ALA A 111 -20.97 0.73 -7.45
C ALA A 111 -22.51 0.72 -7.54
N LYS A 112 -23.19 0.12 -6.56
CA LYS A 112 -24.65 0.12 -6.47
C LYS A 112 -25.22 1.53 -6.25
N GLN A 113 -24.61 2.31 -5.35
CA GLN A 113 -25.00 3.69 -5.08
C GLN A 113 -24.79 4.59 -6.31
N GLU A 114 -23.66 4.41 -7.00
CA GLU A 114 -23.26 5.16 -8.20
C GLU A 114 -23.92 4.64 -9.49
N LYS A 115 -24.71 3.56 -9.40
CA LYS A 115 -25.39 2.90 -10.53
C LYS A 115 -24.42 2.49 -11.67
N ARG A 116 -23.21 2.07 -11.31
CA ARG A 116 -22.21 1.55 -12.25
C ARG A 116 -21.97 0.05 -12.03
N SER A 117 -21.25 -0.57 -12.96
CA SER A 117 -20.77 -1.94 -12.77
C SER A 117 -19.77 -2.00 -11.63
N THR A 118 -19.90 -3.04 -10.79
CA THR A 118 -18.91 -3.34 -9.75
C THR A 118 -17.60 -3.78 -10.39
N ARG A 119 -16.50 -3.09 -10.05
CA ARG A 119 -15.16 -3.50 -10.46
C ARG A 119 -14.80 -4.82 -9.80
N LYS A 120 -13.98 -5.61 -10.49
CA LYS A 120 -13.37 -6.79 -9.88
C LYS A 120 -12.32 -6.34 -8.87
N VAL A 121 -12.06 -7.17 -7.86
CA VAL A 121 -10.95 -6.94 -6.92
C VAL A 121 -9.90 -8.02 -7.15
N ALA A 122 -8.65 -7.60 -7.35
CA ALA A 122 -7.51 -8.47 -7.54
C ALA A 122 -6.43 -8.15 -6.51
N GLY A 123 -6.16 -9.09 -5.61
CA GLY A 123 -4.99 -9.05 -4.74
C GLY A 123 -3.79 -9.69 -5.41
N ILE A 124 -2.63 -9.08 -5.23
CA ILE A 124 -1.34 -9.62 -5.63
C ILE A 124 -0.44 -9.64 -4.39
N PHE A 125 -0.22 -10.81 -3.83
CA PHE A 125 0.68 -11.01 -2.70
C PHE A 125 2.09 -11.30 -3.23
N ALA A 126 2.94 -10.28 -3.21
CA ALA A 126 4.32 -10.39 -3.65
C ALA A 126 5.17 -10.90 -2.47
N SER A 127 5.63 -12.14 -2.58
CA SER A 127 6.32 -12.83 -1.49
C SER A 127 7.77 -13.09 -1.80
N TRP A 128 8.61 -12.90 -0.80
CA TRP A 128 10.04 -13.19 -0.85
C TRP A 128 10.40 -13.94 0.43
N ARG A 129 11.57 -14.58 0.46
CA ARG A 129 11.96 -15.35 1.66
C ARG A 129 12.40 -14.43 2.80
N GLY A 130 11.48 -14.13 3.71
CA GLY A 130 11.74 -13.23 4.82
C GLY A 130 12.70 -13.76 5.90
N ARG A 131 12.46 -14.96 6.47
CA ARG A 131 13.20 -15.46 7.65
C ARG A 131 14.04 -16.69 7.32
N SER A 132 15.37 -16.62 7.45
CA SER A 132 16.28 -17.67 6.98
C SER A 132 16.93 -18.57 8.07
N VAL A 133 16.90 -18.22 9.35
CA VAL A 133 17.62 -18.96 10.42
C VAL A 133 16.80 -19.05 11.73
N PRO A 134 16.84 -20.18 12.49
CA PRO A 134 16.17 -20.32 13.78
C PRO A 134 16.90 -19.63 14.95
N GLY A 135 16.12 -19.13 15.92
CA GLY A 135 16.58 -18.60 17.22
C GLY A 135 16.58 -17.07 17.33
N ASP A 136 16.10 -16.53 18.46
CA ASP A 136 16.07 -15.09 18.77
C ASP A 136 17.47 -14.47 18.96
N VAL A 137 18.51 -15.30 19.00
CA VAL A 137 19.88 -14.92 19.40
C VAL A 137 20.72 -14.39 18.22
N ILE A 138 20.24 -14.49 16.97
CA ILE A 138 20.93 -13.98 15.76
C ILE A 138 20.05 -12.95 15.00
N SER A 139 18.97 -12.47 15.63
CA SER A 139 17.96 -11.60 15.03
C SER A 139 18.56 -10.38 14.28
N ASN A 140 19.59 -9.75 14.86
CA ASN A 140 20.30 -8.65 14.22
C ASN A 140 21.02 -9.06 12.92
N LEU A 141 21.83 -10.13 12.92
CA LEU A 141 22.54 -10.60 11.72
C LEU A 141 21.57 -11.04 10.61
N THR A 142 20.48 -11.74 10.96
CA THR A 142 19.44 -12.09 9.98
C THR A 142 18.73 -10.86 9.44
N PHE A 143 18.48 -9.82 10.26
CA PHE A 143 17.88 -8.57 9.80
C PHE A 143 18.75 -7.89 8.74
N TRP A 144 20.08 -7.90 8.90
CA TRP A 144 21.04 -7.30 7.96
C TRP A 144 21.13 -8.04 6.63
N ASP A 145 21.24 -9.38 6.66
CA ASP A 145 21.24 -10.20 5.44
C ASP A 145 19.91 -10.05 4.67
N ARG A 146 18.80 -9.82 5.39
CA ARG A 146 17.49 -9.56 4.80
C ARG A 146 17.32 -8.15 4.29
N LYS A 147 17.99 -7.15 4.87
CA LYS A 147 18.06 -5.81 4.31
C LYS A 147 18.75 -5.79 2.93
N ASN A 148 19.86 -6.51 2.81
CA ASN A 148 20.59 -6.61 1.54
C ASN A 148 19.75 -7.33 0.48
N VAL A 149 19.10 -8.44 0.83
CA VAL A 149 18.20 -9.14 -0.09
C VAL A 149 16.96 -8.32 -0.45
N ALA A 150 16.34 -7.61 0.49
CA ALA A 150 15.26 -6.69 0.18
C ALA A 150 15.68 -5.62 -0.84
N ASN A 151 16.92 -5.13 -0.75
CA ASN A 151 17.45 -4.20 -1.75
C ASN A 151 17.66 -4.88 -3.11
N THR A 152 18.22 -6.07 -3.16
CA THR A 152 18.42 -6.83 -4.41
C THR A 152 17.08 -7.20 -5.06
N VAL A 153 16.13 -7.71 -4.29
CA VAL A 153 14.77 -8.06 -4.73
C VAL A 153 14.03 -6.84 -5.26
N GLY A 154 14.16 -5.69 -4.59
CA GLY A 154 13.59 -4.42 -5.04
C GLY A 154 14.15 -3.93 -6.37
N HIS A 155 15.39 -4.26 -6.75
CA HIS A 155 15.93 -3.91 -8.07
C HIS A 155 15.74 -5.02 -9.13
N GLY A 156 15.25 -6.19 -8.72
CA GLY A 156 15.05 -7.35 -9.58
C GLY A 156 13.64 -7.42 -10.16
N ALA A 157 13.08 -8.62 -10.18
CA ALA A 157 11.81 -8.94 -10.81
C ALA A 157 10.58 -8.36 -10.08
N VAL A 158 10.71 -7.79 -8.88
CA VAL A 158 9.61 -7.02 -8.28
C VAL A 158 9.32 -5.77 -9.11
N THR A 159 10.36 -5.07 -9.60
CA THR A 159 10.19 -3.94 -10.53
C THR A 159 9.46 -4.38 -11.78
N GLU A 160 9.79 -5.56 -12.31
CA GLU A 160 9.08 -6.14 -13.46
C GLU A 160 7.59 -6.40 -13.14
N LEU A 161 7.28 -7.05 -12.01
CA LEU A 161 5.90 -7.28 -11.59
C LEU A 161 5.11 -5.97 -11.55
N LEU A 162 5.66 -4.94 -10.90
CA LEU A 162 5.00 -3.66 -10.78
C LEU A 162 4.76 -3.05 -12.16
N LEU A 163 5.79 -2.91 -13.01
CA LEU A 163 5.66 -2.34 -14.35
C LEU A 163 4.67 -3.12 -15.22
N GLN A 164 4.60 -4.45 -15.11
CA GLN A 164 3.60 -5.25 -15.82
C GLN A 164 2.18 -4.95 -15.36
N LEU A 165 1.94 -4.76 -14.05
CA LEU A 165 0.63 -4.38 -13.51
C LEU A 165 0.22 -2.96 -13.93
N GLU A 166 1.15 -2.03 -14.01
CA GLU A 166 0.87 -0.71 -14.58
C GLU A 166 0.51 -0.80 -16.07
N ASN A 167 1.22 -1.62 -16.84
CA ASN A 167 0.86 -1.89 -18.24
C ASN A 167 -0.51 -2.60 -18.37
N VAL A 168 -0.99 -3.29 -17.33
CA VAL A 168 -2.38 -3.78 -17.28
C VAL A 168 -3.32 -2.60 -17.09
N GLN A 169 -3.05 -1.71 -16.14
CA GLN A 169 -3.86 -0.52 -15.91
C GLN A 169 -3.98 0.37 -17.16
N ILE A 170 -2.89 0.64 -17.85
CA ILE A 170 -2.88 1.41 -19.10
C ILE A 170 -3.76 0.73 -20.17
N ALA A 171 -3.64 -0.60 -20.32
CA ALA A 171 -4.46 -1.34 -21.28
C ALA A 171 -5.97 -1.29 -20.97
N HIS A 172 -6.34 -1.22 -19.68
CA HIS A 172 -7.73 -0.99 -19.27
C HIS A 172 -8.20 0.41 -19.66
N PHE A 173 -7.40 1.45 -19.39
CA PHE A 173 -7.73 2.83 -19.79
C PHE A 173 -7.92 2.96 -21.32
N ASP A 174 -7.06 2.34 -22.11
CA ASP A 174 -7.19 2.32 -23.57
C ASP A 174 -8.46 1.60 -24.05
N ALA A 175 -8.83 0.50 -23.38
CA ALA A 175 -10.04 -0.26 -23.69
C ALA A 175 -11.31 0.54 -23.36
N ASP A 176 -11.33 1.22 -22.21
CA ASP A 176 -12.45 2.07 -21.78
C ASP A 176 -12.66 3.25 -22.73
N LYS A 177 -11.57 3.94 -23.09
CA LYS A 177 -11.58 5.05 -24.05
C LYS A 177 -12.19 4.63 -25.40
N LYS A 178 -11.87 3.45 -25.91
CA LYS A 178 -12.43 2.91 -27.16
C LYS A 178 -13.92 2.61 -27.07
N LYS A 179 -14.42 2.21 -25.90
CA LYS A 179 -15.83 1.87 -25.69
C LYS A 179 -16.73 3.08 -25.42
N GLY A 180 -16.16 4.28 -25.31
CA GLY A 180 -16.90 5.49 -24.89
C GLY A 180 -17.51 5.35 -23.50
N LYS A 181 -16.98 4.43 -22.70
CA LYS A 181 -17.44 4.13 -21.34
C LYS A 181 -16.42 4.74 -20.38
N HIS A 182 -16.89 5.55 -19.43
CA HIS A 182 -16.12 5.91 -18.23
C HIS A 182 -16.31 4.83 -17.15
N ASN A 183 -16.35 3.56 -17.55
CA ASN A 183 -16.74 2.48 -16.66
C ASN A 183 -15.61 2.17 -15.67
N GLY A 184 -15.70 2.73 -14.45
CA GLY A 184 -14.98 2.27 -13.27
C GLY A 184 -13.47 2.13 -13.48
N GLN A 185 -12.77 3.27 -13.49
CA GLN A 185 -11.32 3.37 -13.67
C GLN A 185 -10.59 2.24 -12.94
N THR A 186 -9.81 1.46 -13.68
CA THR A 186 -8.92 0.45 -13.11
C THR A 186 -7.90 1.13 -12.19
N ARG A 187 -7.73 0.58 -11.00
CA ARG A 187 -6.91 1.14 -9.93
C ARG A 187 -5.74 0.23 -9.59
N LEU A 188 -4.58 0.81 -9.34
CA LEU A 188 -3.38 0.13 -8.86
C LEU A 188 -2.93 0.75 -7.54
N ILE A 189 -3.09 -0.01 -6.46
CA ILE A 189 -2.68 0.38 -5.11
C ILE A 189 -1.55 -0.54 -4.66
N LEU A 190 -0.44 0.04 -4.20
CA LEU A 190 0.70 -0.70 -3.68
C LEU A 190 0.81 -0.52 -2.18
N VAL A 191 0.99 -1.62 -1.46
CA VAL A 191 1.17 -1.62 -0.01
C VAL A 191 2.44 -2.39 0.33
N GLY A 192 3.39 -1.75 0.98
CA GLY A 192 4.63 -2.38 1.45
C GLY A 192 4.81 -2.21 2.95
N HIS A 193 4.99 -3.31 3.67
CA HIS A 193 5.27 -3.27 5.12
C HIS A 193 6.74 -3.57 5.41
N SER A 194 7.36 -2.84 6.34
CA SER A 194 8.72 -3.17 6.82
C SER A 194 9.73 -3.23 5.65
N PHE A 195 10.43 -4.34 5.48
CA PHE A 195 11.29 -4.61 4.32
C PHE A 195 10.52 -4.70 2.99
N GLY A 196 9.26 -5.12 3.01
CA GLY A 196 8.39 -5.00 1.84
C GLY A 196 8.19 -3.54 1.43
N GLY A 197 8.12 -2.63 2.40
CA GLY A 197 8.12 -1.18 2.15
C GLY A 197 9.43 -0.69 1.51
N GLN A 198 10.58 -1.22 1.96
CA GLN A 198 11.87 -0.96 1.32
C GLN A 198 11.94 -1.52 -0.11
N ILE A 199 11.43 -2.73 -0.35
CA ILE A 199 11.37 -3.37 -1.67
C ILE A 199 10.56 -2.49 -2.64
N VAL A 200 9.33 -2.11 -2.25
CA VAL A 200 8.46 -1.24 -3.05
C VAL A 200 9.14 0.09 -3.34
N TYR A 201 9.70 0.74 -2.31
CA TYR A 201 10.37 2.03 -2.51
C TYR A 201 11.60 1.92 -3.42
N SER A 202 12.42 0.88 -3.26
CA SER A 202 13.61 0.68 -4.10
C SER A 202 13.25 0.39 -5.56
N ALA A 203 12.17 -0.35 -5.80
CA ALA A 203 11.67 -0.64 -7.14
C ALA A 203 11.17 0.63 -7.86
N LEU A 204 10.63 1.58 -7.10
CA LEU A 204 9.91 2.73 -7.66
C LEU A 204 10.65 4.06 -7.55
N SER A 205 11.66 4.20 -6.69
CA SER A 205 12.21 5.54 -6.37
C SER A 205 12.71 6.30 -7.60
N GLN A 206 13.34 5.61 -8.55
CA GLN A 206 13.80 6.23 -9.80
C GLN A 206 12.65 6.56 -10.74
N VAL A 207 11.65 5.67 -10.86
CA VAL A 207 10.45 5.87 -11.68
C VAL A 207 9.61 7.04 -11.16
N LEU A 208 9.42 7.10 -9.84
CA LEU A 208 8.71 8.19 -9.17
C LEU A 208 9.44 9.51 -9.37
N LEU A 209 10.77 9.54 -9.20
CA LEU A 209 11.54 10.76 -9.38
C LEU A 209 11.46 11.25 -10.83
N ASP A 210 11.68 10.38 -11.81
CA ASP A 210 11.63 10.70 -13.24
C ASP A 210 10.28 11.32 -13.64
N ARG A 211 9.17 10.65 -13.31
CA ARG A 211 7.80 11.13 -13.62
C ARG A 211 7.40 12.36 -12.83
N PHE A 212 7.95 12.53 -11.63
CA PHE A 212 7.63 13.67 -10.80
C PHE A 212 8.29 14.97 -11.29
N LEU A 213 9.37 14.88 -12.06
CA LEU A 213 10.07 16.03 -12.62
C LEU A 213 9.33 16.67 -13.81
N ASP A 214 8.21 16.10 -14.26
CA ASP A 214 7.39 16.62 -15.35
C ASP A 214 6.63 17.94 -15.00
N LEU A 215 6.17 18.66 -16.01
CA LEU A 215 5.59 20.03 -16.03
C LEU A 215 4.95 20.54 -14.72
N GLU A 216 5.40 21.72 -14.26
CA GLU A 216 4.81 22.45 -13.12
C GLU A 216 3.32 22.80 -13.34
N GLY A 217 2.51 22.73 -12.28
CA GLY A 217 1.10 23.13 -12.30
C GLY A 217 0.12 22.03 -12.72
N GLU A 218 0.61 20.96 -13.34
CA GLU A 218 -0.18 19.75 -13.62
C GLU A 218 -0.15 18.78 -12.42
N PRO A 219 -1.15 17.90 -12.26
CA PRO A 219 -1.04 16.76 -11.35
C PRO A 219 0.21 15.94 -11.71
N PRO A 220 1.14 15.70 -10.75
CA PRO A 220 2.33 14.93 -11.04
C PRO A 220 1.96 13.52 -11.45
N GLN A 221 2.64 12.99 -12.46
CA GLN A 221 2.55 11.58 -12.80
C GLN A 221 3.29 10.77 -11.72
N THR A 222 2.67 9.68 -11.28
CA THR A 222 3.25 8.74 -10.33
C THR A 222 3.19 7.33 -10.89
N PHE A 223 3.51 6.35 -10.04
CA PHE A 223 3.30 4.94 -10.30
C PHE A 223 1.96 4.47 -9.69
N GLY A 224 1.04 3.98 -10.53
CA GLY A 224 -0.30 3.59 -10.10
C GLY A 224 -1.13 4.76 -9.53
N ASP A 225 -2.12 4.46 -8.69
CA ASP A 225 -2.97 5.48 -8.06
C ASP A 225 -2.52 5.84 -6.64
N LEU A 226 -1.93 4.89 -5.92
CA LEU A 226 -1.52 5.09 -4.53
C LEU A 226 -0.44 4.10 -4.09
N VAL A 227 0.63 4.61 -3.47
CA VAL A 227 1.67 3.83 -2.81
C VAL A 227 1.62 4.06 -1.31
N ILE A 228 1.47 2.98 -0.53
CA ILE A 228 1.38 3.02 0.92
C ILE A 228 2.54 2.21 1.50
N LEU A 229 3.41 2.85 2.27
CA LEU A 229 4.50 2.19 2.95
C LEU A 229 4.24 2.26 4.46
N VAL A 230 4.20 1.11 5.14
CA VAL A 230 3.89 1.04 6.57
C VAL A 230 5.11 0.54 7.33
N ASN A 231 5.57 1.33 8.30
CA ASN A 231 6.80 1.11 9.06
C ASN A 231 7.98 0.71 8.16
N PRO A 232 8.26 1.42 7.05
CA PRO A 232 9.26 0.94 6.09
C PRO A 232 10.68 0.98 6.65
N ALA A 233 11.46 -0.04 6.33
CA ALA A 233 12.79 -0.26 6.89
C ALA A 233 13.94 0.34 6.03
N PHE A 234 13.77 1.55 5.49
CA PHE A 234 14.82 2.24 4.70
C PHE A 234 15.19 3.62 5.27
N GLU A 235 16.40 4.06 4.95
CA GLU A 235 17.01 5.31 5.43
C GLU A 235 16.31 6.55 4.85
N ALA A 236 16.13 7.57 5.68
CA ALA A 236 15.56 8.85 5.24
C ALA A 236 16.36 9.45 4.06
N GLY A 237 17.69 9.31 4.06
CA GLY A 237 18.55 9.77 2.96
C GLY A 237 18.15 9.25 1.58
N ARG A 238 17.60 8.02 1.48
CA ARG A 238 17.12 7.46 0.19
C ARG A 238 15.90 8.19 -0.37
N TYR A 239 15.14 8.87 0.50
CA TYR A 239 13.96 9.66 0.13
C TYR A 239 14.26 11.14 -0.09
N ALA A 240 15.44 11.62 0.33
CA ALA A 240 15.81 13.02 0.19
C ALA A 240 15.66 13.57 -1.23
N PRO A 241 16.07 12.86 -2.31
CA PRO A 241 15.90 13.38 -3.68
C PRO A 241 14.44 13.63 -4.05
N LEU A 242 13.55 12.69 -3.73
CA LEU A 242 12.12 12.81 -4.02
C LEU A 242 11.47 13.90 -3.19
N ARG A 243 11.82 13.98 -1.90
CA ARG A 243 11.37 15.07 -1.01
C ARG A 243 11.79 16.42 -1.56
N ASP A 244 13.07 16.59 -1.88
CA ASP A 244 13.61 17.88 -2.28
C ASP A 244 13.02 18.33 -3.62
N ALA A 245 12.81 17.41 -4.57
CA ALA A 245 12.05 17.68 -5.78
C ALA A 245 10.61 18.13 -5.44
N SER A 246 9.93 17.44 -4.52
CA SER A 246 8.55 17.77 -4.13
C SER A 246 8.42 19.15 -3.46
N LEU A 247 9.47 19.66 -2.84
CA LEU A 247 9.48 20.98 -2.20
C LEU A 247 9.65 22.12 -3.20
N GLN A 248 10.14 21.85 -4.41
CA GLN A 248 10.32 22.85 -5.47
C GLN A 248 9.08 23.00 -6.37
N ARG A 249 8.09 22.11 -6.23
CA ARG A 249 6.90 22.07 -7.10
C ARG A 249 5.68 22.70 -6.43
N LYS A 250 4.81 23.29 -7.25
CA LYS A 250 3.43 23.67 -6.87
C LYS A 250 2.41 22.65 -7.38
N TYR A 251 1.35 22.44 -6.61
CA TYR A 251 0.35 21.42 -6.89
C TYR A 251 -1.00 22.03 -7.25
N PRO A 252 -1.78 21.39 -8.13
CA PRO A 252 -3.13 21.81 -8.43
C PRO A 252 -4.05 21.65 -7.21
N ALA A 253 -5.10 22.48 -7.14
CA ALA A 253 -6.09 22.39 -6.08
C ALA A 253 -6.72 20.99 -6.03
N GLY A 254 -6.84 20.44 -4.81
CA GLY A 254 -7.41 19.12 -4.60
C GLY A 254 -6.46 17.94 -4.88
N GLN A 255 -5.17 18.18 -5.17
CA GLN A 255 -4.15 17.14 -5.35
C GLN A 255 -4.18 16.11 -4.22
N LEU A 256 -4.53 14.86 -4.54
CA LEU A 256 -4.59 13.75 -3.60
C LEU A 256 -3.19 13.16 -3.30
N PRO A 257 -3.03 12.45 -2.17
CA PRO A 257 -1.78 11.73 -1.88
C PRO A 257 -1.49 10.67 -2.94
N LEU A 258 -0.23 10.59 -3.36
CA LEU A 258 0.27 9.58 -4.31
C LEU A 258 1.19 8.58 -3.62
N VAL A 259 1.99 9.03 -2.65
CA VAL A 259 2.82 8.16 -1.81
C VAL A 259 2.62 8.56 -0.36
N THR A 260 2.25 7.60 0.49
CA THR A 260 2.07 7.83 1.91
C THR A 260 2.87 6.82 2.72
N ILE A 261 3.69 7.34 3.62
CA ILE A 261 4.55 6.57 4.52
C ILE A 261 3.98 6.71 5.92
N PHE A 262 3.46 5.63 6.48
CA PHE A 262 2.95 5.60 7.86
C PHE A 262 4.00 4.95 8.76
N THR A 263 4.47 5.65 9.79
CA THR A 263 5.41 5.08 10.76
C THR A 263 4.95 5.29 12.19
N SER A 264 4.86 4.22 12.97
CA SER A 264 4.47 4.30 14.37
C SER A 264 5.52 5.01 15.22
N LYS A 265 5.06 5.85 16.16
CA LYS A 265 5.89 6.51 17.18
C LYS A 265 6.67 5.52 18.04
N ASN A 266 6.11 4.33 18.29
CA ASN A 266 6.73 3.30 19.14
C ASN A 266 7.28 2.12 18.33
N ASP A 267 7.57 2.30 17.04
CA ASP A 267 8.26 1.27 16.26
C ASP A 267 9.69 1.04 16.80
N GLY A 268 9.83 0.03 17.67
CA GLY A 268 11.10 -0.33 18.28
C GLY A 268 12.10 -0.93 17.29
N ALA A 269 11.64 -1.51 16.17
CA ALA A 269 12.53 -2.16 15.19
C ALA A 269 13.40 -1.12 14.46
N THR A 270 12.88 0.08 14.25
CA THR A 270 13.58 1.23 13.66
C THR A 270 14.25 2.13 14.71
N GLY A 271 13.73 2.17 15.94
CA GLY A 271 14.32 2.93 17.05
C GLY A 271 15.54 2.27 17.73
N THR A 272 15.65 0.94 17.73
CA THR A 272 16.76 0.22 18.39
C THR A 272 17.59 -0.70 17.49
N ALA A 273 17.05 -1.27 16.40
CA ALA A 273 17.83 -2.13 15.50
C ALA A 273 18.52 -1.35 14.36
N PHE A 274 17.91 -0.26 13.87
CA PHE A 274 18.45 0.57 12.78
C PHE A 274 19.80 1.28 13.06
N PRO A 275 20.09 1.79 14.29
CA PRO A 275 21.33 2.54 14.55
C PRO A 275 22.63 1.71 14.50
N ILE A 276 22.57 0.38 14.61
CA ILE A 276 23.77 -0.45 14.81
C ILE A 276 24.40 -0.90 13.48
N GLY A 277 23.63 -1.14 12.43
CA GLY A 277 24.15 -1.76 11.20
C GLY A 277 24.83 -0.82 10.20
N ARG A 278 24.54 0.49 10.21
CA ARG A 278 25.29 1.44 9.37
C ARG A 278 26.58 1.95 10.01
N TRP A 279 26.87 1.66 11.28
CA TRP A 279 28.16 2.01 11.89
C TRP A 279 29.34 1.40 11.10
N PHE A 280 29.20 0.19 10.55
CA PHE A 280 30.29 -0.45 9.82
C PHE A 280 30.44 -0.06 8.33
N SER A 281 29.36 0.35 7.64
CA SER A 281 29.45 0.72 6.20
C SER A 281 29.57 2.24 5.96
N THR A 282 29.03 3.08 6.85
CA THR A 282 29.13 4.56 6.72
C THR A 282 30.36 5.17 7.37
N MET A 283 31.20 4.40 8.08
CA MET A 283 32.43 4.93 8.68
C MET A 283 33.48 5.42 7.65
N PHE A 284 33.24 5.17 6.35
CA PHE A 284 34.11 5.65 5.26
C PHE A 284 33.36 6.48 4.20
N GLU A 285 32.06 6.77 4.38
CA GLU A 285 31.28 7.62 3.45
C GLU A 285 31.37 9.09 3.91
N GLN A 286 31.86 9.98 3.03
CA GLN A 286 31.88 11.41 3.30
C GLN A 286 30.49 11.99 3.02
N THR A 287 29.86 12.59 4.04
CA THR A 287 28.61 13.36 3.90
C THR A 287 28.92 14.85 3.87
N ARG A 288 28.04 15.64 3.24
CA ARG A 288 28.23 17.09 3.12
C ARG A 288 28.03 17.81 4.45
N ASP A 289 27.11 17.31 5.28
CA ASP A 289 26.75 17.91 6.57
C ASP A 289 26.18 16.87 7.58
N ASP A 290 26.08 17.27 8.85
CA ASP A 290 25.55 16.43 9.95
C ASP A 290 24.09 16.01 9.76
N VAL A 291 23.32 16.76 8.95
CA VAL A 291 21.91 16.46 8.69
C VAL A 291 21.80 15.30 7.71
N GLU A 292 22.61 15.31 6.65
CA GLU A 292 22.75 14.21 5.70
C GLU A 292 23.26 12.93 6.39
N GLU A 293 24.24 13.04 7.29
CA GLU A 293 24.72 11.90 8.08
C GLU A 293 23.59 11.29 8.93
N LYS A 294 22.80 12.13 9.62
CA LYS A 294 21.67 11.67 10.43
C LYS A 294 20.55 11.07 9.58
N ALA A 295 20.24 11.66 8.42
CA ALA A 295 19.25 11.14 7.49
C ALA A 295 19.66 9.76 6.95
N ASN A 296 20.95 9.55 6.73
CA ASN A 296 21.53 8.28 6.30
C ASN A 296 21.55 7.20 7.39
N ARG A 297 21.39 7.56 8.67
CA ARG A 297 21.39 6.59 9.78
C ARG A 297 20.03 6.38 10.45
N THR A 298 19.03 7.17 10.06
CA THR A 298 17.69 7.14 10.65
C THR A 298 16.70 6.59 9.63
N ALA A 299 15.84 5.66 10.05
CA ALA A 299 14.72 5.22 9.22
C ALA A 299 13.80 6.41 8.91
N ILE A 300 13.25 6.45 7.70
CA ILE A 300 12.48 7.60 7.18
C ILE A 300 11.41 8.15 8.13
N GLY A 301 10.66 7.25 8.79
CA GLY A 301 9.58 7.66 9.67
C GLY A 301 10.01 8.24 11.02
N HIS A 302 11.26 8.06 11.42
CA HIS A 302 11.81 8.63 12.66
C HIS A 302 12.69 9.86 12.42
N PHE A 303 13.01 10.16 11.16
CA PHE A 303 13.75 11.35 10.83
C PHE A 303 12.82 12.56 10.82
N LYS A 304 12.65 13.18 11.99
CA LYS A 304 11.75 14.33 12.24
C LYS A 304 11.76 15.42 11.16
N PRO A 305 12.91 15.82 10.56
CA PRO A 305 12.91 16.84 9.51
C PRO A 305 12.11 16.47 8.26
N PHE A 306 11.82 15.18 8.04
CA PHE A 306 11.08 14.70 6.88
C PHE A 306 9.61 14.41 7.20
N VAL A 307 9.18 14.49 8.47
CA VAL A 307 7.78 14.25 8.85
C VAL A 307 6.91 15.42 8.39
N SER A 308 5.89 15.12 7.59
CA SER A 308 4.95 16.10 7.04
C SER A 308 3.57 16.04 7.66
N HIS A 309 3.18 14.91 8.22
CA HIS A 309 1.85 14.69 8.76
C HIS A 309 1.89 13.93 10.08
N SER A 310 0.80 14.02 10.83
CA SER A 310 0.56 13.17 12.00
C SER A 310 -0.79 12.47 11.90
N LEU A 311 -0.85 11.23 12.37
CA LEU A 311 -2.07 10.45 12.52
C LEU A 311 -2.31 10.19 14.01
N THR A 312 -3.36 10.81 14.56
CA THR A 312 -3.65 10.78 16.00
C THR A 312 -5.00 10.13 16.29
N TRP A 313 -5.09 9.44 17.42
CA TRP A 313 -6.35 8.85 17.89
C TRP A 313 -7.17 9.88 18.67
N GLU A 314 -8.42 10.05 18.28
CA GLU A 314 -9.38 10.92 18.96
C GLU A 314 -10.37 10.10 19.77
N LYS A 315 -10.16 10.02 21.09
CA LYS A 315 -11.02 9.25 22.00
C LYS A 315 -12.48 9.75 22.05
N GLU A 316 -12.73 11.00 21.68
CA GLU A 316 -14.03 11.67 21.80
C GLU A 316 -14.65 12.09 20.46
N ALA A 317 -14.07 11.70 19.31
CA ALA A 317 -14.66 12.02 18.01
C ALA A 317 -16.09 11.46 17.92
N SER A 318 -17.05 12.34 17.65
CA SER A 318 -18.48 12.07 17.59
C SER A 318 -18.79 10.99 16.55
N ALA A 319 -18.94 9.76 17.04
CA ALA A 319 -19.59 8.59 16.43
C ALA A 319 -19.12 8.20 15.02
N LEU A 320 -18.18 7.23 14.93
CA LEU A 320 -18.19 6.17 13.90
C LEU A 320 -17.29 4.95 14.23
N THR A 321 -17.14 4.56 15.50
CA THR A 321 -16.45 3.29 15.84
C THR A 321 -17.25 2.43 16.81
N VAL A 322 -17.54 1.20 16.40
CA VAL A 322 -17.91 0.08 17.25
C VAL A 322 -16.78 -0.96 17.13
N PRO A 323 -16.42 -1.69 18.19
CA PRO A 323 -15.27 -2.61 18.17
C PRO A 323 -15.39 -3.68 17.07
N ILE A 324 -14.27 -4.03 16.43
CA ILE A 324 -14.19 -5.22 15.58
C ILE A 324 -14.16 -6.43 16.52
N ALA A 325 -15.16 -7.31 16.44
CA ALA A 325 -15.18 -8.55 17.20
C ALA A 325 -13.98 -9.44 16.83
N GLU A 326 -13.30 -9.98 17.84
CA GLU A 326 -12.24 -10.98 17.66
C GLU A 326 -12.82 -12.29 17.09
N ASP A 327 -12.11 -12.87 16.12
CA ASP A 327 -12.49 -14.08 15.40
C ASP A 327 -12.66 -15.29 16.35
N LYS A 328 -13.90 -15.55 16.77
CA LYS A 328 -14.38 -16.88 17.16
C LYS A 328 -15.71 -17.14 16.46
N LYS A 329 -15.68 -17.96 15.40
CA LYS A 329 -16.83 -18.37 14.56
C LYS A 329 -17.74 -17.18 14.20
N ARG A 330 -17.44 -16.52 13.07
CA ARG A 330 -18.29 -15.46 12.48
C ARG A 330 -19.76 -15.87 12.55
N SER A 331 -20.49 -15.15 13.38
CA SER A 331 -21.93 -15.20 13.44
C SER A 331 -22.50 -14.30 12.33
N LEU A 332 -23.78 -14.50 11.97
CA LEU A 332 -24.49 -13.57 11.09
C LEU A 332 -24.47 -12.12 11.65
N GLU A 333 -24.33 -11.97 12.98
CA GLU A 333 -24.26 -10.69 13.65
C GLU A 333 -22.95 -9.95 13.29
N ASP A 334 -21.81 -10.64 13.27
CA ASP A 334 -20.51 -10.05 12.92
C ASP A 334 -20.48 -9.51 11.48
N GLU A 335 -21.09 -10.24 10.54
CA GLU A 335 -21.20 -9.78 9.15
C GLU A 335 -22.12 -8.56 9.01
N SER A 336 -23.21 -8.51 9.78
CA SER A 336 -24.13 -7.38 9.79
C SER A 336 -23.47 -6.10 10.35
N ILE A 337 -22.60 -6.24 11.36
CA ILE A 337 -21.83 -5.13 11.93
C ILE A 337 -20.79 -4.62 10.92
N GLU A 338 -20.04 -5.52 10.28
CA GLU A 338 -19.06 -5.15 9.25
C GLU A 338 -19.72 -4.40 8.08
N LEU A 339 -20.90 -4.84 7.62
CA LEU A 339 -21.67 -4.17 6.56
C LEU A 339 -22.09 -2.76 6.97
N LYS A 340 -22.66 -2.58 8.17
CA LYS A 340 -23.04 -1.25 8.68
C LYS A 340 -21.85 -0.29 8.72
N HIS A 341 -20.66 -0.78 9.10
CA HIS A 341 -19.46 0.05 9.08
C HIS A 341 -19.07 0.50 7.67
N ILE A 342 -19.19 -0.38 6.67
CA ILE A 342 -18.88 -0.04 5.29
C ILE A 342 -19.92 0.95 4.73
N GLU A 343 -21.21 0.75 5.02
CA GLU A 343 -22.27 1.68 4.62
C GLU A 343 -22.06 3.08 5.21
N ASN A 344 -21.66 3.14 6.48
CA ASN A 344 -21.33 4.38 7.15
C ASN A 344 -20.14 5.10 6.48
N ASP A 345 -19.04 4.39 6.21
CA ASP A 345 -17.89 4.94 5.50
C ASP A 345 -18.30 5.55 4.16
N LEU A 346 -19.09 4.82 3.36
CA LEU A 346 -19.57 5.28 2.05
C LEU A 346 -20.46 6.51 2.18
N SER A 347 -21.34 6.56 3.19
CA SER A 347 -22.20 7.71 3.43
C SER A 347 -21.44 8.97 3.84
N ALA A 348 -20.25 8.82 4.45
CA ALA A 348 -19.40 9.92 4.87
C ALA A 348 -18.53 10.49 3.73
N LEU A 349 -18.31 9.74 2.64
CA LEU A 349 -17.41 10.15 1.55
C LEU A 349 -17.75 11.51 0.93
N PRO A 350 -19.02 11.84 0.58
CA PRO A 350 -19.31 13.14 -0.03
C PRO A 350 -19.00 14.32 0.90
N ALA A 351 -19.16 14.14 2.21
CA ALA A 351 -18.80 15.16 3.19
C ALA A 351 -17.28 15.32 3.28
N LEU A 352 -16.54 14.20 3.32
CA LEU A 352 -15.07 14.20 3.32
C LEU A 352 -14.50 14.82 2.03
N GLN A 353 -15.09 14.53 0.88
CA GLN A 353 -14.74 15.13 -0.41
C GLN A 353 -14.91 16.65 -0.39
N LYS A 354 -16.07 17.11 0.08
CA LYS A 354 -16.35 18.53 0.20
C LYS A 354 -15.37 19.20 1.15
N GLU A 355 -15.09 18.59 2.28
CA GLU A 355 -14.13 19.10 3.25
C GLU A 355 -12.72 19.19 2.66
N TRP A 356 -12.28 18.16 1.94
CA TRP A 356 -11.01 18.17 1.23
C TRP A 356 -10.91 19.30 0.22
N SER A 357 -11.93 19.48 -0.62
CA SER A 357 -11.95 20.56 -1.62
C SER A 357 -11.84 21.95 -1.01
N GLN A 358 -12.32 22.13 0.23
CA GLN A 358 -12.32 23.42 0.93
C GLN A 358 -11.05 23.67 1.75
N LYS A 359 -10.47 22.60 2.32
CA LYS A 359 -9.38 22.69 3.31
C LYS A 359 -8.01 22.35 2.76
N SER A 360 -7.89 21.54 1.71
CA SER A 360 -6.61 20.98 1.24
C SER A 360 -5.55 22.02 0.89
N SER A 361 -5.93 23.21 0.41
CA SER A 361 -4.98 24.30 0.14
C SER A 361 -4.57 25.09 1.40
N GLN A 362 -5.19 24.83 2.56
CA GLN A 362 -4.92 25.55 3.79
C GLN A 362 -3.77 24.89 4.56
N ASN A 363 -2.79 25.68 4.95
CA ASN A 363 -1.65 25.14 5.67
C ASN A 363 -2.05 24.66 7.08
N GLY A 364 -1.91 23.36 7.31
CA GLY A 364 -2.24 22.71 8.57
C GLY A 364 -3.68 22.20 8.64
N TRP A 365 -4.24 21.83 7.48
CA TRP A 365 -5.51 21.14 7.41
C TRP A 365 -5.48 19.86 8.25
N ALA A 366 -6.66 19.45 8.69
CA ALA A 366 -6.90 18.17 9.34
C ALA A 366 -8.18 17.56 8.77
N LEU A 367 -8.18 16.23 8.62
CA LEU A 367 -9.32 15.43 8.16
C LEU A 367 -9.58 14.30 9.15
N ASP A 368 -10.86 14.05 9.38
CA ASP A 368 -11.34 12.99 10.26
C ASP A 368 -11.68 11.73 9.45
N PHE A 369 -11.16 10.60 9.91
CA PHE A 369 -11.36 9.26 9.38
C PHE A 369 -11.88 8.37 10.52
N GLY A 370 -13.14 8.60 10.91
CA GLY A 370 -13.73 8.01 12.11
C GLY A 370 -13.05 8.58 13.37
N ASN A 371 -12.43 7.71 14.17
CA ASN A 371 -11.71 8.11 15.40
C ASN A 371 -10.26 8.49 15.17
N VAL A 372 -9.85 8.60 13.92
CA VAL A 372 -8.46 8.90 13.57
C VAL A 372 -8.44 10.22 12.82
N LYS A 373 -7.56 11.12 13.25
CA LYS A 373 -7.36 12.43 12.61
C LYS A 373 -6.02 12.46 11.89
N LEU A 374 -6.04 12.75 10.59
CA LEU A 374 -4.86 13.01 9.78
C LEU A 374 -4.64 14.53 9.70
N THR A 375 -3.48 15.01 10.13
CA THR A 375 -3.16 16.45 10.19
C THR A 375 -1.87 16.76 9.44
N HIS A 376 -1.90 17.80 8.59
CA HIS A 376 -0.70 18.37 7.98
C HIS A 376 0.09 19.23 9.01
N LEU A 377 1.39 19.02 9.11
CA LEU A 377 2.24 19.66 10.15
C LEU A 377 2.89 20.97 9.72
N LYS A 378 2.50 21.52 8.56
CA LYS A 378 3.01 22.78 8.04
C LYS A 378 4.50 22.78 7.68
N THR A 379 5.07 21.60 7.44
CA THR A 379 6.48 21.42 7.08
C THR A 379 6.69 21.27 5.57
N THR A 380 5.63 21.06 4.80
CA THR A 380 5.60 20.97 3.33
C THR A 380 4.51 21.87 2.75
N ASP A 381 4.43 21.95 1.41
CA ASP A 381 3.21 22.47 0.75
C ASP A 381 2.01 21.59 1.16
N PRO A 382 0.84 22.19 1.53
CA PRO A 382 -0.31 21.43 2.02
C PRO A 382 -0.94 20.49 0.98
N LEU A 383 -0.64 20.68 -0.31
CA LEU A 383 -1.07 19.84 -1.42
C LEU A 383 0.03 18.89 -1.91
N ASN A 384 1.18 18.82 -1.22
CA ASN A 384 2.26 17.92 -1.58
C ASN A 384 1.79 16.45 -1.52
N PRO A 385 1.84 15.67 -2.61
CA PRO A 385 1.28 14.32 -2.66
C PRO A 385 2.13 13.26 -1.94
N PHE A 386 3.30 13.62 -1.41
CA PHE A 386 4.17 12.71 -0.67
C PHE A 386 4.07 12.95 0.83
N TYR A 387 3.34 12.06 1.49
CA TYR A 387 3.09 12.13 2.93
C TYR A 387 4.09 11.25 3.68
N ASN A 388 4.79 11.83 4.66
CA ASN A 388 5.51 11.09 5.68
C ASN A 388 4.83 11.33 7.02
N VAL A 389 4.09 10.33 7.47
CA VAL A 389 3.09 10.39 8.53
C VAL A 389 3.64 9.70 9.77
N GLU A 390 3.76 10.46 10.84
CA GLU A 390 4.00 9.90 12.17
C GLU A 390 2.67 9.43 12.79
N VAL A 391 2.60 8.18 13.23
CA VAL A 391 1.38 7.52 13.69
C VAL A 391 1.40 7.24 15.18
N ASP A 392 0.30 7.55 15.87
CA ASP A 392 0.12 7.19 17.27
C ASP A 392 0.20 5.66 17.49
N SER A 393 0.91 5.26 18.55
CA SER A 393 1.01 3.86 19.00
C SER A 393 -0.35 3.20 19.29
N ALA A 394 -1.37 3.99 19.62
CA ALA A 394 -2.74 3.48 19.76
C ALA A 394 -3.27 2.92 18.44
N ILE A 395 -2.87 3.51 17.29
CA ILE A 395 -3.34 3.16 15.95
C ILE A 395 -2.47 2.04 15.35
N ILE A 396 -1.14 2.21 15.34
CA ILE A 396 -0.19 1.17 14.94
C ILE A 396 0.71 0.90 16.14
N ASP A 397 0.56 -0.27 16.76
CA ASP A 397 1.40 -0.64 17.90
C ASP A 397 2.68 -1.35 17.43
N GLY A 398 3.82 -0.70 17.63
CA GLY A 398 5.13 -1.20 17.26
C GLY A 398 5.29 -1.44 15.75
N HIS A 399 6.15 -2.40 15.41
CA HIS A 399 6.52 -2.67 14.02
C HIS A 399 5.45 -3.44 13.23
N SER A 400 4.79 -4.41 13.88
CA SER A 400 3.89 -5.38 13.24
C SER A 400 2.41 -5.13 13.50
N GLY A 401 2.05 -4.08 14.26
CA GLY A 401 0.65 -3.70 14.56
C GLY A 401 -0.14 -3.13 13.37
N ILE A 402 0.25 -3.44 12.13
CA ILE A 402 -0.34 -2.91 10.89
C ILE A 402 -1.74 -3.46 10.59
N TRP A 403 -2.17 -4.50 11.31
CA TRP A 403 -3.48 -5.10 11.16
C TRP A 403 -4.41 -4.78 12.34
N LYS A 404 -3.98 -3.88 13.25
CA LYS A 404 -4.84 -3.41 14.33
C LYS A 404 -6.13 -2.80 13.75
N PRO A 405 -7.29 -3.04 14.39
CA PRO A 405 -8.58 -2.52 13.95
C PRO A 405 -8.56 -1.03 13.59
N GLU A 406 -7.88 -0.22 14.40
CA GLU A 406 -7.78 1.22 14.25
C GLU A 406 -7.10 1.60 12.93
N PHE A 407 -5.92 1.04 12.66
CA PHE A 407 -5.20 1.32 11.42
C PHE A 407 -5.87 0.67 10.21
N ALA A 408 -6.40 -0.55 10.32
CA ALA A 408 -7.06 -1.24 9.21
C ALA A 408 -8.34 -0.50 8.76
N ASN A 409 -9.12 0.05 9.71
CA ASN A 409 -10.30 0.87 9.41
C ASN A 409 -9.89 2.20 8.76
N PHE A 410 -8.89 2.88 9.31
CA PHE A 410 -8.34 4.10 8.72
C PHE A 410 -7.83 3.85 7.30
N LEU A 411 -7.02 2.80 7.09
CA LEU A 411 -6.41 2.46 5.81
C LEU A 411 -7.47 2.20 4.73
N ARG A 412 -8.56 1.51 5.09
CA ARG A 412 -9.71 1.32 4.21
C ARG A 412 -10.28 2.67 3.77
N GLN A 413 -10.63 3.55 4.72
CA GLN A 413 -11.20 4.87 4.40
C GLN A 413 -10.23 5.74 3.61
N PHE A 414 -8.94 5.67 3.93
CA PHE A 414 -7.88 6.42 3.25
C PHE A 414 -7.69 5.97 1.80
N ILE A 415 -7.71 4.67 1.52
CA ILE A 415 -7.68 4.13 0.15
C ILE A 415 -8.89 4.65 -0.63
N VAL A 416 -10.08 4.56 -0.04
CA VAL A 416 -11.33 4.99 -0.67
C VAL A 416 -11.30 6.50 -0.96
N PHE A 417 -10.84 7.29 -0.01
CA PHE A 417 -10.63 8.72 -0.16
C PHE A 417 -9.61 9.04 -1.28
N SER A 418 -8.50 8.31 -1.37
CA SER A 418 -7.45 8.63 -2.35
C SER A 418 -7.78 8.14 -3.75
N VAL A 419 -8.64 7.13 -3.88
CA VAL A 419 -8.84 6.38 -5.12
C VAL A 419 -10.26 6.55 -5.71
N LEU A 420 -11.29 6.83 -4.90
CA LEU A 420 -12.68 7.00 -5.37
C LEU A 420 -13.11 8.47 -5.47
N VAL A 421 -12.37 9.40 -4.86
CA VAL A 421 -12.68 10.85 -4.92
C VAL A 421 -12.39 11.44 -6.30
N THR A 422 -11.50 10.82 -7.07
CA THR A 422 -11.09 11.24 -8.42
C THR A 422 -12.20 11.17 -9.47
N GLU A 423 -13.29 10.44 -9.24
CA GLU A 423 -14.33 10.21 -10.27
C GLU A 423 -15.35 11.37 -10.38
N ASN A 424 -15.51 12.21 -9.35
CA ASN A 424 -16.45 13.34 -9.37
C ASN A 424 -15.82 14.70 -9.73
N SER A 425 -14.49 14.83 -9.68
CA SER A 425 -13.79 16.07 -10.07
C SER A 425 -13.55 16.17 -11.59
N SER A 426 -13.58 15.05 -12.31
CA SER A 426 -13.41 15.04 -13.77
C SER A 426 -14.61 15.55 -14.57
N GLU A 427 -15.81 15.65 -13.99
CA GLU A 427 -16.96 16.24 -14.68
C GLU A 427 -16.89 17.77 -14.82
N THR A 428 -16.03 18.45 -14.06
CA THR A 428 -15.91 19.92 -14.10
C THR A 428 -14.60 20.45 -14.67
N GLY A 429 -13.67 19.59 -15.11
CA GLY A 429 -12.40 20.06 -15.66
C GLY A 429 -11.57 18.99 -16.35
N ASN A 430 -11.97 18.53 -17.53
CA ASN A 430 -11.00 17.95 -18.46
C ASN A 430 -11.45 18.08 -19.93
N THR A 431 -11.35 19.29 -20.48
CA THR A 431 -11.18 19.47 -21.92
C THR A 431 -9.69 19.51 -22.23
N GLY A 432 -9.13 18.33 -22.50
CA GLY A 432 -7.89 18.17 -23.25
C GLY A 432 -6.65 17.92 -22.39
N LEU A 433 -6.03 16.77 -22.61
CA LEU A 433 -4.66 16.65 -23.14
C LEU A 433 -4.23 15.17 -23.11
N HIS A 434 -4.57 14.45 -24.19
CA HIS A 434 -3.69 13.44 -24.74
C HIS A 434 -3.37 13.90 -26.16
N LYS A 435 -2.21 14.54 -26.34
CA LYS A 435 -1.59 14.69 -27.65
C LYS A 435 -0.17 14.14 -27.58
N GLU A 436 0.00 13.17 -28.46
CA GLU A 436 1.22 12.52 -29.00
C GLU A 436 2.02 11.62 -28.06
#